data_AF-A0A1B8DRR4-F1
#
_entry.id   AF-A0A1B8DRR4-F1
#
_cell.length_a   1.000
_cell.length_b   1.000
_cell.length_c   1.000
_cell.angle_alpha   90.00
_cell.angle_beta   90.00
_cell.angle_gamma   90.00
#
_symmetry.space_group_name_H-M   'P 1'
#
loop_
_entity.id
_entity.type
_entity.pdbx_description
1 polymer ?
#
loop_
_entity_poly.entity_id
_entity_poly.type
_entity_poly.pdbx_seq_one_letter_code
_entity_poly.pdbx_strand_id
1 'polypeptide(L)'
;MASSDISTASFTPAEVKDDFLVKRESSGFLNAVKNRVLPFLLKFPQYFAGYGDFVVSREPDRDACIEILQTKVDLMIRSFNASNTQFNPLSLILQDMLPGGAVAHNIFVTKTGRPIFIGCCEQVIDKHGNWSGAMADYKRQEELDGEYAFSKGYYEPMVADIMISEDQQFVIDLNVRVTA
;
A
#
# COMPACT_ATOMS: atom_id res chain seq x y z
N MET A 1 -0.35 17.25 9.14
CA MET A 1 -0.72 15.83 9.27
C MET A 1 -0.28 15.15 8.00
N ALA A 2 0.30 13.94 8.09
CA ALA A 2 0.53 13.14 6.90
C ALA A 2 -0.82 12.85 6.22
N SER A 3 -0.87 13.07 4.91
CA SER A 3 -2.05 12.88 4.09
C SER A 3 -1.83 11.71 3.14
N SER A 4 -2.92 10.99 2.87
CA SER A 4 -2.99 10.00 1.81
C SER A 4 -4.19 10.31 0.95
N ASP A 5 -3.97 10.38 -0.36
CA ASP A 5 -5.01 10.54 -1.36
C ASP A 5 -5.13 9.27 -2.18
N ILE A 6 -6.36 8.88 -2.48
CA ILE A 6 -6.64 7.74 -3.35
C ILE A 6 -7.13 8.30 -4.67
N SER A 7 -6.34 8.11 -5.72
CA SER A 7 -6.80 8.31 -7.09
C SER A 7 -7.57 7.07 -7.52
N THR A 8 -8.78 7.23 -8.05
CA THR A 8 -9.64 6.11 -8.48
C THR A 8 -10.24 6.40 -9.84
N ALA A 9 -10.43 5.37 -10.65
CA ALA A 9 -11.24 5.44 -11.86
C ALA A 9 -12.51 4.61 -11.71
N SER A 10 -13.63 5.13 -12.19
CA SER A 10 -14.89 4.37 -12.26
C SER A 10 -15.04 3.79 -13.66
N PHE A 11 -14.86 2.49 -13.78
CA PHE A 11 -15.13 1.71 -14.99
C PHE A 11 -16.20 0.66 -14.71
N THR A 12 -16.93 0.30 -15.77
CA THR A 12 -17.55 -1.00 -15.90
C THR A 12 -16.61 -1.96 -16.64
N PRO A 13 -16.72 -3.28 -16.43
CA PRO A 13 -15.94 -4.27 -17.17
C PRO A 13 -16.07 -4.19 -18.70
N ALA A 14 -17.13 -3.58 -19.22
CA ALA A 14 -17.31 -3.41 -20.67
C ALA A 14 -16.49 -2.24 -21.23
N GLU A 15 -16.33 -1.16 -20.45
CA GLU A 15 -15.66 0.07 -20.86
C GLU A 15 -14.14 -0.07 -21.00
N VAL A 16 -13.53 -1.12 -20.45
CA VAL A 16 -12.08 -1.38 -20.56
C VAL A 16 -11.60 -1.62 -22.00
N LYS A 17 -12.54 -1.89 -22.92
CA LYS A 17 -12.27 -2.06 -24.36
C LYS A 17 -12.30 -0.74 -25.13
N ASP A 18 -12.80 0.34 -24.53
CA ASP A 18 -12.83 1.66 -25.14
C ASP A 18 -11.48 2.35 -24.94
N ASP A 19 -10.68 2.41 -26.01
CA ASP A 19 -9.35 3.01 -25.99
C ASP A 19 -9.35 4.50 -25.63
N PHE A 20 -10.43 5.22 -25.92
CA PHE A 20 -10.55 6.63 -25.54
C PHE A 20 -10.75 6.76 -24.03
N LEU A 21 -11.65 5.97 -23.45
CA LEU A 21 -11.88 5.96 -22.00
C LEU A 21 -10.63 5.49 -21.24
N VAL A 22 -9.97 4.42 -21.70
CA VAL A 22 -8.73 3.94 -21.10
C VAL A 22 -7.68 5.05 -21.08
N LYS A 23 -7.40 5.69 -22.22
CA LYS A 23 -6.41 6.77 -22.29
C LYS A 23 -6.76 7.97 -21.41
N ARG A 24 -8.03 8.34 -21.33
CA ARG A 24 -8.51 9.45 -20.48
C ARG A 24 -8.20 9.16 -19.01
N GLU A 25 -8.59 7.99 -18.53
CA GLU A 25 -8.43 7.61 -17.13
C GLU A 25 -6.95 7.35 -16.78
N SER A 26 -6.18 6.73 -17.67
CA SER A 26 -4.73 6.61 -17.54
C SER A 26 -4.07 7.98 -17.39
N SER A 27 -4.49 8.96 -18.19
CA SER A 27 -3.98 10.34 -18.06
C SER A 27 -4.35 10.96 -16.71
N GLY A 28 -5.53 10.64 -16.16
CA GLY A 28 -5.94 11.05 -14.82
C GLY A 28 -4.98 10.56 -13.74
N PHE A 29 -4.66 9.26 -13.73
CA PHE A 29 -3.67 8.68 -12.80
C PHE A 29 -2.29 9.30 -12.96
N LEU A 30 -1.80 9.43 -14.19
CA LEU A 30 -0.49 10.03 -14.45
C LEU A 30 -0.44 11.50 -13.99
N ASN A 31 -1.52 12.26 -14.18
CA ASN A 31 -1.60 13.65 -13.72
C ASN A 31 -1.62 13.75 -12.19
N ALA A 32 -2.27 12.81 -11.49
CA ALA A 32 -2.21 12.76 -10.03
C ALA A 32 -0.77 12.63 -9.52
N VAL A 33 0.04 11.77 -10.17
CA VAL A 33 1.46 11.59 -9.83
C VAL A 33 2.31 12.81 -10.21
N LYS A 34 2.07 13.41 -11.39
CA LYS A 34 2.78 14.63 -11.84
C LYS A 34 2.56 15.81 -10.89
N ASN A 35 1.34 15.97 -10.39
CA ASN A 35 0.95 17.12 -9.59
C ASN A 35 1.16 16.92 -8.08
N ARG A 36 1.55 15.72 -7.64
CA ARG A 36 1.80 15.45 -6.21
C ARG A 36 3.08 16.13 -5.74
N VAL A 37 3.01 16.87 -4.63
CA VAL A 37 4.16 17.52 -4.01
C VAL A 37 5.17 16.47 -3.52
N LEU A 38 6.46 16.70 -3.76
CA LEU A 38 7.55 15.83 -3.29
C LEU A 38 7.93 16.13 -1.83
N PRO A 39 8.43 15.15 -1.06
CA PRO A 39 8.51 13.72 -1.39
C PRO A 39 7.21 12.97 -1.10
N PHE A 40 6.91 11.93 -1.87
CA PHE A 40 5.75 11.07 -1.64
C PHE A 40 6.03 9.61 -1.99
N LEU A 41 5.16 8.73 -1.53
CA LEU A 41 5.12 7.32 -1.87
C LEU A 41 3.90 7.06 -2.75
N LEU A 42 4.11 6.38 -3.87
CA LEU A 42 3.01 5.85 -4.69
C LEU A 42 2.90 4.35 -4.43
N LYS A 43 1.68 3.86 -4.19
CA LYS A 43 1.39 2.43 -4.06
C LYS A 43 0.33 1.99 -5.06
N PHE A 44 0.57 0.85 -5.72
CA PHE A 44 -0.47 0.12 -6.41
C PHE A 44 -1.28 -0.74 -5.42
N PRO A 45 -2.60 -0.86 -5.62
CA PRO A 45 -3.42 -1.79 -4.85
C PRO A 45 -3.01 -3.23 -5.18
N GLN A 46 -3.07 -4.11 -4.18
CA GLN A 46 -2.92 -5.57 -4.33
C GLN A 46 -1.55 -6.04 -4.84
N TYR A 47 -0.50 -5.24 -4.65
CA TYR A 47 0.88 -5.69 -4.81
C TYR A 47 1.40 -6.28 -3.49
N PHE A 48 2.53 -6.98 -3.56
CA PHE A 48 3.18 -7.59 -2.40
C PHE A 48 4.67 -7.25 -2.37
N ALA A 49 5.28 -7.29 -1.17
CA ALA A 49 6.71 -7.14 -0.95
C ALA A 49 7.34 -5.86 -1.54
N GLY A 50 6.58 -4.76 -1.61
CA GLY A 50 7.05 -3.48 -2.13
C GLY A 50 7.14 -3.38 -3.65
N TYR A 51 6.82 -4.43 -4.42
CA TYR A 51 6.87 -4.39 -5.89
C TYR A 51 5.88 -3.40 -6.54
N GLY A 52 4.90 -2.92 -5.77
CA GLY A 52 3.95 -1.89 -6.19
C GLY A 52 4.24 -0.51 -5.60
N ASP A 53 5.35 -0.36 -4.86
CA ASP A 53 5.66 0.83 -4.08
C ASP A 53 6.79 1.61 -4.75
N PHE A 54 6.56 2.90 -4.99
CA PHE A 54 7.53 3.79 -5.62
C PHE A 54 7.81 4.97 -4.69
N VAL A 55 9.03 5.02 -4.17
CA VAL A 55 9.51 6.17 -3.40
C VAL A 55 9.89 7.29 -4.37
N VAL A 56 9.14 8.38 -4.35
CA VAL A 56 9.31 9.52 -5.25
C VAL A 56 9.82 10.71 -4.45
N SER A 57 11.14 10.83 -4.34
CA SER A 57 11.78 11.86 -3.51
C SER A 57 12.17 13.11 -4.30
N ARG A 58 12.47 12.96 -5.59
CA ARG A 58 12.97 14.02 -6.48
C ARG A 58 12.34 13.89 -7.86
N GLU A 59 12.45 14.95 -8.66
CA GLU A 59 11.92 14.99 -10.03
C GLU A 59 12.40 13.81 -10.92
N PRO A 60 13.68 13.40 -10.91
CA PRO A 60 14.10 12.23 -11.69
C PRO A 60 13.41 10.92 -11.26
N ASP A 61 13.12 10.78 -9.96
CA ASP A 61 12.41 9.62 -9.44
C ASP A 61 10.94 9.64 -9.93
N ARG A 62 10.34 10.85 -10.04
CA ARG A 62 9.00 11.06 -10.58
C ARG A 62 8.94 10.72 -12.06
N ASP A 63 9.92 11.16 -12.85
CA ASP A 63 9.99 10.86 -14.28
C ASP A 63 10.08 9.36 -14.53
N ALA A 64 10.97 8.66 -13.80
CA ALA A 64 11.10 7.20 -13.88
C ALA A 64 9.82 6.47 -13.44
N CYS A 65 9.16 6.96 -12.38
CA CYS A 65 7.87 6.43 -11.94
C CYS A 65 6.82 6.58 -13.05
N ILE A 66 6.69 7.76 -13.65
CA ILE A 66 5.73 8.04 -14.74
C ILE A 66 5.98 7.14 -15.95
N GLU A 67 7.23 6.90 -16.34
CA GLU A 67 7.58 6.01 -17.46
C GLU A 67 7.04 4.59 -17.23
N ILE A 68 7.20 4.07 -16.02
CA ILE A 68 6.68 2.75 -15.64
C ILE A 68 5.14 2.76 -15.60
N LEU A 69 4.56 3.81 -15.01
CA LEU A 69 3.10 3.93 -14.85
C LEU A 69 2.35 3.98 -16.17
N GLN A 70 2.91 4.63 -17.21
CA GLN A 70 2.28 4.70 -18.52
C GLN A 70 1.89 3.32 -19.06
N THR A 71 2.73 2.32 -18.82
CA THR A 71 2.43 0.94 -19.23
C THR A 71 1.58 0.21 -18.19
N LYS A 72 1.88 0.38 -16.89
CA LYS A 72 1.22 -0.37 -15.82
C LYS A 72 -0.23 0.03 -15.59
N VAL A 73 -0.57 1.31 -15.71
CA VAL A 73 -1.94 1.81 -15.52
C VAL A 73 -2.86 1.33 -16.64
N ASP A 74 -2.40 1.36 -17.90
CA ASP A 74 -3.15 0.80 -19.02
C ASP A 74 -3.43 -0.70 -18.81
N LEU A 75 -2.43 -1.47 -18.37
CA LEU A 75 -2.59 -2.89 -18.04
C LEU A 75 -3.56 -3.10 -16.87
N MET A 76 -3.46 -2.28 -15.84
CA MET A 76 -4.35 -2.32 -14.67
C MET A 76 -5.80 -2.08 -15.10
N ILE A 77 -6.07 -1.05 -15.89
CA ILE A 77 -7.41 -0.74 -16.43
C ILE A 77 -7.92 -1.91 -17.29
N ARG A 78 -7.10 -2.43 -18.21
CA ARG A 78 -7.51 -3.53 -19.10
C ARG A 78 -7.67 -4.87 -18.40
N SER A 79 -7.08 -5.03 -17.21
CA SER A 79 -7.26 -6.22 -16.38
C SER A 79 -8.57 -6.22 -15.58
N PHE A 80 -9.26 -5.07 -15.50
CA PHE A 80 -10.50 -4.94 -14.76
C PHE A 80 -11.64 -5.73 -15.43
N ASN A 81 -12.32 -6.55 -14.64
CA ASN A 81 -13.33 -7.45 -15.12
C ASN A 81 -14.33 -7.82 -14.01
N ALA A 82 -15.39 -8.56 -14.37
CA ALA A 82 -16.45 -8.91 -13.44
C ALA A 82 -15.98 -9.62 -12.16
N SER A 83 -14.91 -10.43 -12.21
CA SER A 83 -14.44 -11.22 -11.06
C SER A 83 -13.56 -10.46 -10.09
N ASN A 84 -13.07 -9.27 -10.45
CA ASN A 84 -12.20 -8.45 -9.61
C ASN A 84 -12.78 -7.08 -9.22
N THR A 85 -14.02 -6.79 -9.65
CA THR A 85 -14.66 -5.49 -9.38
C THR A 85 -14.72 -5.13 -7.89
N GLN A 86 -15.02 -6.10 -7.03
CA GLN A 86 -15.13 -5.92 -5.58
C GLN A 86 -13.81 -5.51 -4.89
N PHE A 87 -12.67 -5.68 -5.55
CA PHE A 87 -11.36 -5.36 -4.98
C PHE A 87 -10.87 -3.94 -5.32
N ASN A 88 -11.66 -3.16 -6.06
CA ASN A 88 -11.31 -1.80 -6.50
C ASN A 88 -9.89 -1.68 -7.09
N PRO A 89 -9.50 -2.54 -8.05
CA PRO A 89 -8.13 -2.60 -8.57
C PRO A 89 -7.76 -1.34 -9.37
N LEU A 90 -8.73 -0.48 -9.73
CA LEU A 90 -8.51 0.77 -10.45
C LEU A 90 -8.30 1.94 -9.48
N SER A 91 -7.30 1.78 -8.63
CA SER A 91 -6.90 2.80 -7.67
C SER A 91 -5.38 2.95 -7.63
N LEU A 92 -4.91 4.11 -7.19
CA LEU A 92 -3.53 4.37 -6.82
C LEU A 92 -3.55 5.15 -5.51
N ILE A 93 -2.67 4.77 -4.58
CA ILE A 93 -2.52 5.47 -3.29
C ILE A 93 -1.31 6.40 -3.41
N LEU A 94 -1.51 7.69 -3.21
CA LEU A 94 -0.44 8.67 -3.09
C LEU A 94 -0.37 9.13 -1.63
N GLN A 95 0.71 8.76 -0.96
CA GLN A 95 0.90 8.98 0.46
C GLN A 95 2.08 9.91 0.70
N ASP A 96 1.97 10.82 1.66
CA ASP A 96 3.11 11.62 2.11
C ASP A 96 4.22 10.73 2.67
N MET A 97 5.48 11.10 2.40
CA MET A 97 6.60 10.38 2.99
C MET A 97 6.58 10.52 4.51
N LEU A 98 6.51 9.38 5.20
CA LEU A 98 6.50 9.33 6.66
C LEU A 98 7.93 9.23 7.21
N PRO A 99 8.23 9.90 8.32
CA PRO A 99 9.51 9.74 9.01
C PRO A 99 9.57 8.39 9.74
N GLY A 100 10.78 8.02 10.16
CA GLY A 100 10.98 6.91 11.09
C GLY A 100 11.41 5.59 10.44
N GLY A 101 11.44 4.54 11.26
CA GLY A 101 11.78 3.18 10.85
C GLY A 101 10.53 2.33 10.60
N ALA A 102 10.64 1.36 9.69
CA ALA A 102 9.57 0.43 9.39
C ALA A 102 9.71 -0.85 10.25
N VAL A 103 8.61 -1.23 10.90
CA VAL A 103 8.46 -2.50 11.61
C VAL A 103 7.21 -3.23 11.14
N ALA A 104 7.17 -4.54 11.31
CA ALA A 104 5.98 -5.35 11.14
C ALA A 104 5.58 -5.99 12.45
N HIS A 105 4.33 -5.81 12.86
CA HIS A 105 3.78 -6.47 14.02
C HIS A 105 2.89 -7.63 13.58
N ASN A 106 3.21 -8.82 14.07
CA ASN A 106 2.46 -10.03 13.89
C ASN A 106 1.43 -10.13 15.02
N ILE A 107 0.15 -10.21 14.66
CA ILE A 107 -0.97 -10.20 15.60
C ILE A 107 -1.93 -11.33 15.22
N PHE A 108 -2.46 -12.03 16.21
CA PHE A 108 -3.63 -12.88 16.04
C PHE A 108 -4.87 -12.17 16.56
N VAL A 109 -5.86 -11.91 15.70
CA VAL A 109 -7.13 -11.33 16.11
C VAL A 109 -8.10 -12.46 16.44
N THR A 110 -8.55 -12.55 17.69
CA THR A 110 -9.50 -13.59 18.12
C THR A 110 -10.92 -13.32 17.59
N LYS A 111 -11.78 -14.35 17.62
CA LYS A 111 -13.21 -14.22 17.28
C LYS A 111 -14.00 -13.27 18.18
N THR A 112 -13.44 -12.86 19.32
CA THR A 112 -14.04 -11.86 20.22
C THR A 112 -13.43 -10.47 20.02
N GLY A 113 -12.57 -10.28 19.02
CA GLY A 113 -11.92 -9.01 18.71
C GLY A 113 -10.70 -8.68 19.55
N ARG A 114 -10.33 -9.53 20.51
CA ARG A 114 -9.11 -9.34 21.31
C ARG A 114 -7.88 -9.58 20.41
N PRO A 115 -6.94 -8.61 20.29
CA PRO A 115 -5.65 -8.84 19.66
C PRO A 115 -4.73 -9.64 20.59
N ILE A 116 -3.94 -10.54 20.00
CA ILE A 116 -2.85 -11.25 20.67
C ILE A 116 -1.59 -10.95 19.89
N PHE A 117 -0.68 -10.19 20.49
CA PHE A 117 0.63 -9.90 19.91
C PHE A 117 1.47 -11.19 19.85
N ILE A 118 2.08 -11.45 18.69
CA ILE A 118 2.95 -12.61 18.47
C ILE A 118 4.42 -12.16 18.42
N GLY A 119 4.72 -11.08 17.69
CA GLY A 119 6.10 -10.62 17.51
C GLY A 119 6.20 -9.34 16.68
N CYS A 120 7.30 -8.62 16.87
CA CYS A 120 7.68 -7.46 16.06
C CYS A 120 8.91 -7.83 15.24
N CYS A 121 8.98 -7.37 14.00
CA CYS A 121 10.15 -7.55 13.15
C CYS A 121 10.56 -6.22 12.52
N GLU A 122 11.84 -5.87 12.60
CA GLU A 122 12.40 -4.77 11.83
C GLU A 122 12.43 -5.16 10.34
N GLN A 123 11.95 -4.27 9.48
CA GLN A 123 11.91 -4.50 8.05
C GLN A 123 13.28 -4.19 7.43
N VAL A 124 13.82 -5.14 6.67
CA VAL A 124 15.07 -4.94 5.92
C VAL A 124 14.72 -4.58 4.50
N ILE A 125 14.98 -3.32 4.15
CA ILE A 125 14.74 -2.77 2.81
C ILE A 125 16.07 -2.68 2.06
N ASP A 126 16.09 -3.10 0.80
CA ASP A 126 17.28 -3.01 -0.04
C ASP A 126 17.55 -1.57 -0.51
N LYS A 127 18.68 -1.36 -1.19
CA LYS A 127 19.07 -0.05 -1.74
C LYS A 127 18.11 0.52 -2.80
N HIS A 128 17.20 -0.32 -3.32
CA HIS A 128 16.20 0.03 -4.31
C HIS A 128 14.83 0.32 -3.67
N GLY A 129 14.69 0.17 -2.35
CA GLY A 129 13.42 0.36 -1.65
C GLY A 129 12.56 -0.90 -1.60
N ASN A 130 13.03 -2.05 -2.07
CA ASN A 130 12.26 -3.29 -2.03
C ASN A 130 12.44 -4.02 -0.70
N TRP A 131 11.41 -4.74 -0.28
CA TRP A 131 11.49 -5.61 0.88
C TRP A 131 12.44 -6.79 0.61
N SER A 132 13.42 -6.99 1.49
CA SER A 132 14.44 -8.04 1.37
C SER A 132 14.39 -9.08 2.49
N GLY A 133 13.56 -8.86 3.51
CA GLY A 133 13.40 -9.73 4.66
C GLY A 133 13.05 -8.95 5.92
N ALA A 134 12.97 -9.65 7.05
CA ALA A 134 12.73 -9.03 8.35
C ALA A 134 13.57 -9.71 9.44
N MET A 135 13.90 -8.96 10.48
CA MET A 135 14.61 -9.46 11.66
C MET A 135 13.70 -9.34 12.88
N ALA A 136 13.44 -10.47 13.55
CA ALA A 136 12.61 -10.47 14.75
C ALA A 136 13.25 -9.65 15.87
N ASP A 137 12.50 -8.69 16.41
CA ASP A 137 12.87 -7.88 17.56
C ASP A 137 11.87 -8.13 18.70
N TYR A 138 12.28 -8.98 19.63
CA TYR A 138 11.48 -9.34 20.80
C TYR A 138 11.47 -8.25 21.89
N LYS A 139 12.22 -7.16 21.74
CA LYS A 139 12.25 -6.07 22.74
C LYS A 139 11.17 -5.03 22.53
N ARG A 140 10.56 -4.97 21.34
CA ARG A 140 9.56 -3.99 20.92
C ARG A 140 8.11 -4.51 21.01
N GLN A 141 7.77 -5.19 22.11
CA GLN A 141 6.43 -5.76 22.32
C GLN A 141 5.42 -4.73 22.85
N GLU A 142 5.34 -3.55 22.25
CA GLU A 142 4.30 -2.59 22.62
C GLU A 142 3.02 -2.81 21.80
N GLU A 143 1.88 -2.63 22.47
CA GLU A 143 0.57 -3.04 21.99
C GLU A 143 0.14 -2.26 20.76
N LEU A 144 -0.32 -2.98 19.74
CA LEU A 144 -1.14 -2.41 18.67
C LEU A 144 -2.59 -2.72 18.91
N ASP A 145 -3.42 -1.78 18.47
CA ASP A 145 -4.86 -1.92 18.45
C ASP A 145 -5.31 -2.82 17.28
N GLY A 146 -5.71 -4.06 17.60
CA GLY A 146 -6.35 -4.96 16.63
C GLY A 146 -7.87 -4.80 16.53
N GLU A 147 -8.48 -3.90 17.29
CA GLU A 147 -9.94 -3.66 17.25
C GLU A 147 -10.39 -3.19 15.87
N TYR A 148 -9.56 -2.42 15.16
CA TYR A 148 -9.89 -1.98 13.80
C TYR A 148 -10.16 -3.16 12.85
N ALA A 149 -9.27 -4.15 12.79
CA ALA A 149 -9.45 -5.30 11.91
C ALA A 149 -10.72 -6.11 12.28
N PHE A 150 -10.96 -6.30 13.58
CA PHE A 150 -12.18 -6.97 14.05
C PHE A 150 -13.46 -6.20 13.72
N SER A 151 -13.44 -4.87 13.82
CA SER A 151 -14.58 -4.02 13.43
C SER A 151 -14.94 -4.15 11.94
N LYS A 152 -13.99 -4.60 11.10
CA LYS A 152 -14.20 -4.93 9.68
C LYS A 152 -14.58 -6.40 9.45
N GLY A 153 -14.80 -7.16 10.51
CA GLY A 153 -15.19 -8.57 10.47
C GLY A 153 -14.02 -9.55 10.39
N TYR A 154 -12.77 -9.10 10.54
CA TYR A 154 -11.59 -9.96 10.47
C TYR A 154 -11.23 -10.56 11.83
N TYR A 155 -10.96 -11.86 11.86
CA TYR A 155 -10.35 -12.62 12.94
C TYR A 155 -9.48 -13.69 12.27
N GLU A 156 -8.27 -13.98 12.76
CA GLU A 156 -7.18 -14.86 12.24
C GLU A 156 -5.81 -14.13 12.35
N PRO A 157 -4.65 -14.77 12.00
CA PRO A 157 -3.35 -14.11 11.98
C PRO A 157 -3.22 -13.03 10.90
N MET A 158 -2.69 -11.87 11.27
CA MET A 158 -2.38 -10.75 10.38
C MET A 158 -1.05 -10.10 10.73
N VAL A 159 -0.53 -9.32 9.80
CA VAL A 159 0.63 -8.45 10.01
C VAL A 159 0.26 -7.00 9.69
N ALA A 160 0.62 -6.10 10.59
CA ALA A 160 0.52 -4.66 10.37
C ALA A 160 1.92 -4.08 10.15
N ASP A 161 2.14 -3.47 8.99
CA ASP A 161 3.38 -2.74 8.70
C ASP A 161 3.22 -1.30 9.18
N ILE A 162 4.18 -0.83 9.97
CA ILE A 162 4.09 0.42 10.72
C ILE A 162 5.36 1.22 10.58
N MET A 163 5.18 2.52 10.32
CA MET A 163 6.24 3.50 10.47
C MET A 163 6.25 4.01 11.91
N ILE A 164 7.38 3.89 12.59
CA ILE A 164 7.60 4.38 13.96
C ILE A 164 8.61 5.52 13.91
N SER A 165 8.19 6.69 14.37
CA SER A 165 9.04 7.88 14.51
C SER A 165 8.79 8.51 15.86
N GLU A 166 9.82 8.58 16.71
CA GLU A 166 9.70 9.09 18.08
C GLU A 166 8.52 8.40 18.82
N ASP A 167 7.52 9.16 19.27
CA ASP A 167 6.34 8.67 19.98
C ASP A 167 5.12 8.47 19.05
N GLN A 168 5.33 8.45 17.72
CA GLN A 168 4.26 8.29 16.74
C GLN A 168 4.37 6.96 15.99
N GLN A 169 3.20 6.33 15.80
CA GLN A 169 3.05 5.12 15.01
C GLN A 169 2.03 5.37 13.89
N PHE A 170 2.37 4.96 12.68
CA PHE A 170 1.50 5.04 11.51
C PHE A 170 1.37 3.66 10.88
N VAL A 171 0.18 3.09 10.90
CA VAL A 171 -0.12 1.87 10.13
C VAL A 171 -0.10 2.23 8.64
N ILE A 172 0.79 1.60 7.87
CA ILE A 172 0.99 1.88 6.44
C ILE A 172 0.53 0.76 5.51
N ASP A 173 0.39 -0.47 6.03
CA ASP A 173 -0.15 -1.61 5.30
C ASP A 173 -0.68 -2.68 6.27
N LEU A 174 -1.66 -3.47 5.82
CA LEU A 174 -2.23 -4.60 6.54
C LEU A 174 -2.20 -5.86 5.67
N ASN A 175 -1.35 -6.80 6.07
CA ASN A 175 -1.28 -8.14 5.50
C ASN A 175 -2.19 -9.09 6.28
N VAL A 176 -3.46 -9.20 5.88
CA VAL A 176 -4.49 -10.05 6.52
C VAL A 176 -4.37 -11.54 6.13
N ARG A 177 -3.19 -12.11 6.36
CA ARG A 177 -2.80 -13.49 6.03
C ARG A 177 -1.61 -13.92 6.89
N VAL A 178 -1.33 -15.22 6.91
CA VAL A 178 -0.05 -15.73 7.40
C VAL A 178 1.07 -15.24 6.45
N THR A 179 2.09 -14.61 7.02
CA THR A 179 3.31 -14.17 6.33
C THR A 179 4.48 -15.06 6.71
N ALA A 180 5.51 -15.09 5.87
CA ALA A 180 6.75 -15.82 6.11
C ALA A 180 7.66 -15.08 7.10
#